data_AF-A0A1C6VNP1-F1
#
_entry.id   AF-A0A1C6VNP1-F1
#
_cell.length_a   1.000
_cell.length_b   1.000
_cell.length_c   1.000
_cell.angle_alpha   90.00
_cell.angle_beta   90.00
_cell.angle_gamma   90.00
#
_symmetry.space_group_name_H-M   'P 1'
#
loop_
_entity.id
_entity.type
_entity.pdbx_description
1 polymer ?
#
loop_
_entity_poly.entity_id
_entity_poly.type
_entity_poly.pdbx_seq_one_letter_code
_entity_poly.pdbx_strand_id
1 'polypeptide(L)'
;MSYDLFSDLEGPSVDDLAEIEQEMPLIEAEVLLLDAQITVLSAEPAPSDLDWQRVRRAQRRVLREARALLAARAAGPTVSAA
;
A
#
# COMPACT_ATOMS: atom_id res chain seq x y z
N MET A 1 -7.93 -29.13 23.00
CA MET A 1 -6.94 -28.52 22.10
C MET A 1 -6.53 -27.21 22.73
N SER A 2 -5.33 -27.14 23.30
CA SER A 2 -4.86 -25.92 23.97
C SER A 2 -4.41 -24.90 22.93
N TYR A 3 -4.89 -23.67 23.03
CA TYR A 3 -4.49 -22.53 22.20
C TYR A 3 -3.18 -21.89 22.70
N ASP A 4 -2.32 -22.64 23.40
CA ASP A 4 -1.08 -22.11 24.01
C ASP A 4 0.06 -21.88 23.02
N LEU A 5 -0.08 -22.26 21.75
CA LEU A 5 1.01 -22.11 20.75
C LEU A 5 1.37 -20.64 20.48
N PHE A 6 0.48 -19.70 20.80
CA PHE A 6 0.68 -18.26 20.59
C PHE A 6 1.00 -17.49 21.88
N SER A 7 1.01 -18.13 23.04
CA SER A 7 1.27 -17.45 24.33
C SER A 7 2.70 -16.94 24.48
N ASP A 8 3.66 -17.54 23.76
CA ASP A 8 5.08 -17.16 23.78
C ASP A 8 5.46 -16.18 22.64
N LEU A 9 4.52 -15.80 21.77
CA LEU A 9 4.79 -14.79 20.75
C LEU A 9 4.57 -13.40 21.36
N GLU A 10 5.67 -12.75 21.74
CA GLU A 10 5.66 -11.30 21.93
C GLU A 10 5.23 -10.67 20.60
N GLY A 11 4.05 -10.03 20.60
CA GLY A 11 3.44 -9.47 19.40
C GLY A 11 4.26 -8.30 18.83
N PRO A 12 3.88 -7.78 17.64
CA PRO A 12 4.55 -6.63 17.05
C PRO A 12 4.52 -5.44 18.01
N SER A 13 5.63 -4.69 18.05
CA SER A 13 5.71 -3.46 18.83
C SER A 13 4.83 -2.36 18.22
N VAL A 14 4.63 -1.28 18.97
CA VAL A 14 3.89 -0.10 18.47
C VAL A 14 4.59 0.49 17.24
N ASP A 15 5.92 0.49 17.22
CA ASP A 15 6.70 0.99 16.10
C ASP A 15 6.55 0.09 14.87
N ASP A 16 6.58 -1.24 15.05
CA ASP A 16 6.34 -2.20 13.95
C ASP A 16 4.95 -2.01 13.33
N LEU A 17 3.92 -1.80 14.16
CA LEU A 17 2.56 -1.53 13.69
C LEU A 17 2.47 -0.17 12.97
N ALA A 18 3.16 0.85 13.47
CA ALA A 18 3.19 2.16 12.84
C ALA A 18 3.91 2.13 11.48
N GLU A 19 4.93 1.28 11.30
CA GLU A 19 5.57 1.07 10.00
C GLU A 19 4.61 0.44 8.98
N ILE A 20 3.81 -0.55 9.38
CA ILE A 20 2.79 -1.16 8.52
C ILE A 20 1.76 -0.13 8.08
N GLU A 21 1.25 0.70 9.00
CA GLU A 21 0.27 1.74 8.67
C GLU A 21 0.82 2.77 7.66
N GLN A 22 2.13 3.05 7.69
CA GLN A 22 2.78 3.94 6.71
C GLN A 22 2.80 3.35 5.30
N GLU A 23 2.75 2.03 5.13
CA GLU A 23 2.72 1.36 3.83
C GLU A 23 1.34 1.41 3.16
N MET A 24 0.29 1.60 3.95
CA MET A 24 -1.09 1.46 3.49
C MET A 24 -1.47 2.37 2.31
N PRO A 25 -1.07 3.66 2.28
CA PRO A 25 -1.34 4.52 1.13
C PRO A 25 -0.75 3.99 -0.19
N LEU A 26 0.43 3.36 -0.16
CA LEU A 26 1.06 2.76 -1.34
C LEU A 26 0.29 1.51 -1.77
N ILE A 27 -0.04 0.63 -0.83
CA ILE A 27 -0.83 -0.58 -1.10
C ILE A 27 -2.17 -0.23 -1.75
N GLU A 28 -2.90 0.76 -1.21
CA GLU A 28 -4.14 1.24 -1.81
C GLU A 28 -3.94 1.77 -3.24
N ALA A 29 -2.84 2.48 -3.49
CA ALA A 29 -2.53 2.98 -4.82
C ALA A 29 -2.27 1.84 -5.82
N GLU A 30 -1.60 0.78 -5.38
CA GLU A 30 -1.33 -0.41 -6.18
C GLU A 30 -2.60 -1.21 -6.46
N VAL A 31 -3.50 -1.36 -5.48
CA VAL A 31 -4.82 -1.96 -5.67
C VAL A 31 -5.63 -1.18 -6.71
N LEU A 32 -5.65 0.15 -6.63
CA LEU A 32 -6.34 0.98 -7.62
C LEU A 32 -5.73 0.86 -9.03
N LEU A 33 -4.42 0.66 -9.13
CA LEU A 33 -3.77 0.38 -10.40
C LEU A 33 -4.20 -0.99 -10.96
N LEU A 34 -4.22 -2.01 -10.11
CA LEU A 34 -4.68 -3.34 -10.48
C LEU A 34 -6.14 -3.32 -10.96
N ASP A 35 -7.02 -2.62 -10.24
CA ASP A 35 -8.43 -2.47 -10.64
C ASP A 35 -8.57 -1.77 -12.01
N ALA A 36 -7.77 -0.72 -12.25
CA ALA A 36 -7.76 -0.04 -13.54
C ALA A 36 -7.23 -0.95 -14.66
N GLN A 37 -6.23 -1.79 -14.39
CA GLN A 37 -5.71 -2.77 -15.35
C GLN A 37 -6.73 -3.87 -15.63
N ILE A 38 -7.41 -4.40 -14.61
CA ILE A 38 -8.50 -5.37 -14.76
C ILE A 38 -9.62 -4.77 -15.63
N THR A 39 -9.98 -3.51 -15.41
CA THR A 39 -10.98 -2.82 -16.24
C THR A 39 -10.60 -2.83 -17.72
N VAL A 40 -9.33 -2.55 -18.04
CA VAL A 40 -8.82 -2.59 -19.42
C VAL A 40 -8.84 -4.01 -19.98
N LEU A 41 -8.40 -5.00 -19.21
CA LEU A 41 -8.32 -6.40 -19.67
C LEU A 41 -9.70 -7.05 -19.90
N SER A 42 -10.70 -6.62 -19.13
CA SER A 42 -12.06 -7.16 -19.19
C SER A 42 -13.01 -6.32 -20.08
N ALA A 43 -12.50 -5.30 -20.77
CA ALA A 43 -13.33 -4.42 -21.58
C ALA A 43 -13.72 -5.08 -22.92
N GLU A 44 -15.01 -5.15 -23.19
CA GLU A 44 -15.58 -5.59 -24.48
C GLU A 44 -16.43 -4.46 -25.10
N PRO A 45 -16.36 -4.23 -26.42
CA PRO A 45 -15.46 -4.87 -27.39
C PRO A 45 -14.01 -4.40 -27.28
N ALA A 46 -13.76 -3.25 -26.63
CA ALA A 46 -12.43 -2.70 -26.40
C ALA A 46 -12.45 -1.67 -25.24
N PRO A 47 -11.30 -1.39 -24.61
CA PRO A 47 -11.16 -0.35 -23.59
C PRO A 47 -11.47 1.05 -24.14
N SER A 48 -12.09 1.89 -23.31
CA SER A 48 -12.32 3.31 -23.64
C SER A 48 -11.08 4.17 -23.35
N ASP A 49 -11.06 5.39 -23.89
CA ASP A 49 -10.03 6.39 -23.55
C ASP A 49 -9.99 6.70 -22.05
N LEU A 50 -11.14 6.64 -21.38
CA LEU A 50 -11.23 6.87 -19.93
C LEU A 50 -10.54 5.75 -19.14
N ASP A 51 -10.63 4.50 -19.58
CA ASP A 51 -9.96 3.37 -18.93
C ASP A 51 -8.44 3.54 -18.99
N TRP A 52 -7.93 3.94 -20.14
CA TRP A 52 -6.51 4.29 -20.28
C TRP A 52 -6.10 5.50 -19.43
N GLN A 53 -6.98 6.51 -19.29
CA GLN A 53 -6.72 7.62 -18.38
C GLN A 53 -6.70 7.17 -16.91
N ARG A 54 -7.57 6.25 -16.50
CA ARG A 54 -7.59 5.67 -15.15
C ARG A 54 -6.28 4.97 -14.83
N VAL A 55 -5.77 4.12 -15.74
CA VAL A 55 -4.46 3.46 -15.57
C VAL A 55 -3.35 4.48 -15.38
N ARG A 56 -3.26 5.50 -16.24
CA ARG A 56 -2.23 6.55 -16.12
C ARG A 56 -2.32 7.31 -14.79
N ARG A 57 -3.53 7.60 -14.31
CA ARG A 57 -3.74 8.28 -13.02
C ARG A 57 -3.32 7.38 -11.86
N ALA A 58 -3.67 6.09 -11.90
CA ALA A 58 -3.30 5.13 -10.87
C ALA A 58 -1.78 4.92 -10.81
N GLN A 59 -1.10 4.78 -11.96
CA GLN A 59 0.37 4.72 -12.03
C GLN A 59 1.04 5.95 -11.39
N ARG A 60 0.53 7.15 -11.67
CA ARG A 60 1.03 8.39 -11.05
C ARG A 60 0.81 8.41 -9.54
N ARG A 61 -0.32 7.86 -9.07
CA ARG A 61 -0.59 7.72 -7.63
C ARG A 61 0.42 6.77 -6.98
N VAL A 62 0.66 5.60 -7.55
CA VAL A 62 1.67 4.64 -7.06
C VAL A 62 3.02 5.30 -6.91
N LEU A 63 3.51 6.01 -7.95
CA LEU A 63 4.80 6.70 -7.88
C LEU A 63 4.85 7.79 -6.79
N ARG A 64 3.74 8.51 -6.58
CA ARG A 64 3.64 9.52 -5.53
C ARG A 64 3.70 8.89 -4.14
N GLU A 65 2.92 7.85 -3.88
CA GLU A 65 2.88 7.20 -2.57
C GLU A 65 4.18 6.44 -2.28
N ALA A 66 4.79 5.81 -3.30
CA ALA A 66 6.09 5.18 -3.16
C ALA A 66 7.17 6.20 -2.77
N ARG A 67 7.16 7.38 -3.40
CA ARG A 67 8.05 8.48 -3.02
C ARG A 67 7.80 8.95 -1.59
N ALA A 68 6.54 9.05 -1.16
CA ALA A 68 6.19 9.47 0.19
C ALA A 68 6.68 8.46 1.24
N LEU A 69 6.45 7.16 1.01
CA LEU A 69 6.93 6.09 1.88
C LEU A 69 8.45 6.08 2.00
N LEU A 70 9.16 6.21 0.87
CA LEU A 70 10.63 6.29 0.88
C LEU A 70 11.15 7.51 1.65
N ALA A 71 10.46 8.66 1.52
CA ALA A 71 10.79 9.86 2.29
C ALA A 71 10.55 9.67 3.79
N ALA A 72 9.46 9.01 4.19
CA ALA A 72 9.18 8.70 5.59
C ALA A 72 10.24 7.76 6.19
N ARG A 73 10.60 6.69 5.47
CA ARG A 73 11.67 5.76 5.89
C ARG A 73 13.04 6.44 5.98
N ALA A 74 13.35 7.38 5.08
CA ALA A 74 14.60 8.13 5.11
C ALA A 74 14.71 9.10 6.30
N ALA A 75 13.58 9.57 6.85
CA ALA A 75 13.56 10.41 8.05
C ALA A 75 13.91 9.62 9.33
N GLY A 76 13.80 8.28 9.28
CA GLY A 76 13.98 7.39 10.43
C GLY A 76 12.85 7.49 11.45
N PRO A 77 12.75 6.55 12.40
CA PRO A 77 11.84 6.71 13.53
C PRO A 77 12.24 7.98 14.28
N THR A 78 11.31 8.91 14.43
CA THR A 78 11.48 9.98 15.43
C THR A 78 11.46 9.28 16.79
N VAL A 79 12.64 8.95 17.32
CA VAL A 79 12.78 8.47 18.69
C VAL A 79 12.16 9.55 19.56
N SER A 80 10.95 9.30 20.04
CA SER A 80 10.29 10.17 21.00
C SER A 80 11.06 10.04 22.30
N ALA A 81 11.92 11.01 22.59
CA ALA A 81 12.51 11.17 23.89
C ALA A 81 11.44 11.66 24.87
N ALA A 82 10.85 10.76 25.66
CA ALA A 82 10.42 10.92 27.05
C ALA A 82 9.49 9.78 27.49
#